data_AF-A0A1H8N512-F1
#
_entry.id   AF-A0A1H8N512-F1
#
_cell.length_a   1.000
_cell.length_b   1.000
_cell.length_c   1.000
_cell.angle_alpha   90.00
_cell.angle_beta   90.00
_cell.angle_gamma   90.00
#
_symmetry.space_group_name_H-M   'P 1'
#
loop_
_entity.id
_entity.type
_entity.pdbx_description
1 polymer ?
#
loop_
_entity_poly.entity_id
_entity_poly.type
_entity_poly.pdbx_seq_one_letter_code
_entity_poly.pdbx_strand_id
1 'polypeptide(L)'
;MDRLSAEFSTGVRDSLPLLLGIVPFALVAGVAAADAGLSTLQALGMSVFVFAGASQLAALDLIGSNAPLAVVVLTAAVINLRMLMYSASIAPHFRAAAGRMRAMLAYFLTDQAFALTVARYDHDDTGQRWYYLGVSLALWSVWQVGTVVGVVVGTGVPDEWGLEFAVPLVFLALLVPALKSRESLAAGVAAGVVAVAGAGLPFNLGLILAAVVGVAVGMFTEARR
;
A
#
# COMPACT_ATOMS: atom_id res chain seq x y z
N MET A 1 -10.63 3.15 32.89
CA MET A 1 -10.71 2.36 31.64
C MET A 1 -10.90 3.27 30.42
N ASP A 2 -11.08 4.58 30.63
CA ASP A 2 -11.57 5.53 29.62
C ASP A 2 -10.48 6.15 28.73
N ARG A 3 -9.22 6.16 29.20
CA ARG A 3 -8.13 6.82 28.48
C ARG A 3 -7.56 5.96 27.34
N LEU A 4 -7.57 4.63 27.47
CA LEU A 4 -7.08 3.72 26.43
C LEU A 4 -8.08 3.58 25.28
N SER A 5 -9.38 3.54 25.59
CA SER A 5 -10.45 3.57 24.59
C SER A 5 -10.50 4.92 23.87
N ALA A 6 -10.22 6.02 24.57
CA ALA A 6 -10.09 7.34 23.95
C ALA A 6 -8.95 7.38 22.92
N GLU A 7 -7.74 6.91 23.25
CA GLU A 7 -6.62 6.88 22.29
C GLU A 7 -6.90 5.99 21.07
N PHE A 8 -7.56 4.85 21.26
CA PHE A 8 -8.01 4.01 20.16
C PHE A 8 -8.99 4.75 19.25
N SER A 9 -10.01 5.40 19.83
CA SER A 9 -11.00 6.15 19.08
C SER A 9 -10.39 7.34 18.35
N THR A 10 -9.42 8.04 18.96
CA THR A 10 -8.64 9.09 18.31
C THR A 10 -7.89 8.54 17.10
N GLY A 11 -7.23 7.37 17.24
CA GLY A 11 -6.56 6.72 16.11
C GLY A 11 -7.51 6.39 14.95
N VAL A 12 -8.70 5.85 15.25
CA VAL A 12 -9.72 5.62 14.22
C VAL A 12 -10.14 6.93 13.56
N ARG A 13 -10.41 7.98 14.35
CA ARG A 13 -10.86 9.29 13.84
C ARG A 13 -9.82 9.96 12.95
N ASP A 14 -8.55 9.95 13.36
CA ASP A 14 -7.46 10.57 12.62
C ASP A 14 -7.17 9.83 11.31
N SER A 15 -7.49 8.53 11.24
CA SER A 15 -7.36 7.75 10.01
C SER A 15 -8.44 8.03 8.96
N LEU A 16 -9.61 8.57 9.35
CA LEU A 16 -10.76 8.76 8.46
C LEU A 16 -10.43 9.48 7.13
N PRO A 17 -9.67 10.59 7.11
CA PRO A 17 -9.32 11.26 5.86
C PRO A 17 -8.49 10.37 4.92
N LEU A 18 -7.63 9.50 5.46
CA LEU A 18 -6.84 8.56 4.68
C LEU A 18 -7.69 7.41 4.12
N LEU A 19 -8.71 6.96 4.87
CA LEU A 19 -9.60 5.89 4.43
C LEU A 19 -10.31 6.25 3.12
N LEU A 20 -10.63 7.52 2.88
CA LEU A 20 -11.22 7.99 1.62
C LEU A 20 -10.34 7.69 0.40
N GLY A 21 -9.02 7.78 0.54
CA GLY A 21 -8.08 7.40 -0.52
C GLY A 21 -7.84 5.89 -0.61
N ILE A 22 -8.02 5.17 0.50
CA ILE A 22 -7.77 3.72 0.57
C ILE A 22 -8.94 2.92 -0.01
N VAL A 23 -10.18 3.36 0.16
CA VAL A 23 -11.35 2.68 -0.41
C VAL A 23 -11.21 2.38 -1.90
N PRO A 24 -10.98 3.37 -2.80
CA PRO A 24 -10.83 3.09 -4.23
C PRO A 24 -9.61 2.21 -4.52
N PHE A 25 -8.54 2.36 -3.73
CA PHE A 25 -7.34 1.55 -3.88
C PHE A 25 -7.57 0.07 -3.52
N ALA A 26 -8.30 -0.19 -2.44
CA ALA A 26 -8.68 -1.54 -2.00
C ALA A 26 -9.67 -2.20 -2.98
N LEU A 27 -10.62 -1.43 -3.52
CA LEU A 27 -11.53 -1.91 -4.56
C LEU A 27 -10.75 -2.37 -5.80
N VAL A 28 -9.80 -1.57 -6.25
CA VAL A 28 -8.92 -1.90 -7.37
C VAL A 28 -8.07 -3.14 -7.09
N ALA A 29 -7.55 -3.29 -5.88
CA ALA A 29 -6.84 -4.52 -5.50
C ALA A 29 -7.75 -5.76 -5.55
N GLY A 30 -9.03 -5.61 -5.23
CA GLY A 30 -10.02 -6.68 -5.38
C GLY A 30 -10.34 -7.01 -6.83
N VAL A 31 -10.55 -6.01 -7.68
CA VAL A 31 -10.78 -6.19 -9.13
C VAL A 31 -9.57 -6.87 -9.77
N ALA A 32 -8.35 -6.39 -9.50
CA ALA A 32 -7.13 -7.00 -9.99
C ALA A 32 -6.95 -8.46 -9.54
N ALA A 33 -7.48 -8.82 -8.36
CA ALA A 33 -7.47 -10.21 -7.91
C ALA A 33 -8.45 -11.09 -8.70
N ALA A 34 -9.62 -10.57 -9.03
CA ALA A 34 -10.56 -11.25 -9.92
C ALA A 34 -9.96 -11.45 -11.33
N ASP A 35 -9.33 -10.40 -11.89
CA ASP A 35 -8.68 -10.44 -13.21
C ASP A 35 -7.51 -11.45 -13.23
N ALA A 36 -6.78 -11.59 -12.12
CA ALA A 36 -5.74 -12.61 -11.96
C ALA A 36 -6.29 -14.05 -11.78
N GLY A 37 -7.61 -14.24 -11.86
CA GLY A 37 -8.27 -15.54 -11.75
C GLY A 37 -8.35 -16.12 -10.33
N LEU A 38 -8.14 -15.29 -9.30
CA LEU A 38 -8.25 -15.73 -7.91
C LEU A 38 -9.70 -15.80 -7.46
N SER A 39 -10.05 -16.88 -6.76
CA SER A 39 -11.33 -16.96 -6.05
C SER A 39 -11.39 -15.91 -4.91
N THR A 40 -12.60 -15.55 -4.48
CA THR A 40 -12.79 -14.63 -3.33
C THR A 40 -12.02 -15.05 -2.09
N LEU A 41 -11.93 -16.36 -1.81
CA LEU A 41 -11.19 -16.86 -0.65
C LEU A 41 -9.67 -16.71 -0.83
N GLN A 42 -9.15 -16.94 -2.04
CA GLN A 42 -7.73 -16.74 -2.34
C GLN A 42 -7.36 -15.25 -2.30
N ALA A 43 -8.20 -14.38 -2.86
CA ALA A 43 -8.02 -12.93 -2.82
C ALA A 43 -8.05 -12.39 -1.38
N LEU A 44 -9.01 -12.85 -0.55
CA LEU A 44 -9.06 -12.51 0.87
C LEU A 44 -7.83 -13.03 1.61
N GLY A 45 -7.43 -14.28 1.38
CA GLY A 45 -6.21 -14.85 1.96
C GLY A 45 -4.98 -14.02 1.62
N MET A 46 -4.81 -13.66 0.35
CA MET A 46 -3.73 -12.78 -0.10
C MET A 46 -3.79 -11.40 0.55
N SER A 47 -4.98 -10.79 0.66
CA SER A 47 -5.15 -9.49 1.31
C SER A 47 -4.83 -9.48 2.80
N VAL A 48 -5.06 -10.62 3.48
CA VAL A 48 -4.67 -10.82 4.87
C VAL A 48 -3.16 -11.03 4.99
N PHE A 49 -2.56 -11.92 4.18
CA PHE A 49 -1.12 -12.21 4.31
C PHE A 49 -0.22 -11.12 3.73
N VAL A 50 -0.67 -10.46 2.66
CA VAL A 50 0.02 -9.39 1.95
C VAL A 50 -0.76 -8.09 2.17
N PHE A 51 -0.88 -7.70 3.44
CA PHE A 51 -1.49 -6.43 3.83
C PHE A 51 -0.59 -5.22 3.48
N ALA A 52 -0.33 -5.05 2.17
CA ALA A 52 0.52 -4.02 1.62
C ALA A 52 0.13 -3.77 0.15
N GLY A 53 -0.62 -2.69 -0.09
CA GLY A 53 -1.32 -2.50 -1.36
C GLY A 53 -0.45 -2.47 -2.61
N ALA A 54 0.70 -1.78 -2.57
CA ALA A 54 1.62 -1.75 -3.71
C ALA A 54 2.20 -3.13 -4.05
N SER A 55 2.63 -3.90 -3.04
CA SER A 55 3.13 -5.25 -3.26
C SER A 55 2.03 -6.24 -3.61
N GLN A 56 0.82 -6.06 -3.09
CA GLN A 56 -0.33 -6.91 -3.40
C GLN A 56 -0.67 -6.78 -4.90
N LEU A 57 -0.77 -5.55 -5.41
CA LEU A 57 -1.04 -5.30 -6.83
C LEU A 57 0.08 -5.81 -7.74
N ALA A 58 1.35 -5.57 -7.39
CA ALA A 58 2.47 -6.11 -8.14
C ALA A 58 2.49 -7.65 -8.15
N ALA A 59 2.14 -8.27 -7.03
CA ALA A 59 2.03 -9.72 -6.94
C ALA A 59 0.85 -10.27 -7.75
N LEU A 60 -0.30 -9.59 -7.75
CA LEU A 60 -1.48 -9.95 -8.54
C LEU A 60 -1.17 -9.90 -10.04
N ASP A 61 -0.49 -8.86 -10.50
CA ASP A 61 -0.07 -8.72 -11.90
C ASP A 61 0.91 -9.84 -12.33
N LEU A 62 1.87 -10.18 -11.47
CA LEU A 62 2.78 -11.30 -11.72
C LEU A 62 2.06 -12.67 -11.69
N ILE A 63 1.04 -12.83 -10.84
CA ILE A 63 0.21 -14.04 -10.80
C ILE A 63 -0.61 -14.15 -12.09
N GLY A 64 -1.26 -13.07 -12.52
CA GLY A 64 -2.06 -13.03 -13.76
C GLY A 64 -1.23 -13.30 -15.02
N SER A 65 0.04 -12.87 -15.04
CA SER A 65 1.00 -13.17 -16.11
C SER A 65 1.67 -14.54 -16.01
N ASN A 66 1.25 -15.41 -15.08
CA ASN A 66 1.80 -16.75 -14.84
C ASN A 66 3.32 -16.74 -14.52
N ALA A 67 3.81 -15.70 -13.85
CA ALA A 67 5.19 -15.64 -13.41
C ALA A 67 5.49 -16.73 -12.36
N PRO A 68 6.75 -17.21 -12.26
CA PRO A 68 7.13 -18.14 -11.21
C PRO A 68 6.87 -17.56 -9.81
N LEU A 69 6.32 -18.37 -8.90
CA LEU A 69 5.99 -17.93 -7.54
C LEU A 69 7.19 -17.30 -6.79
N ALA A 70 8.40 -17.79 -7.04
CA ALA A 70 9.62 -17.21 -6.47
C ALA A 70 9.81 -15.74 -6.88
N VAL A 71 9.46 -15.38 -8.11
CA VAL A 71 9.53 -13.99 -8.61
C VAL A 71 8.46 -13.12 -7.96
N VAL A 72 7.25 -13.65 -7.80
CA VAL A 72 6.13 -12.98 -7.09
C VAL A 72 6.57 -12.61 -5.67
N VAL A 73 7.07 -13.61 -4.92
CA VAL A 73 7.51 -13.44 -3.53
C VAL A 73 8.70 -12.49 -3.44
N LEU A 74 9.69 -12.63 -4.32
CA LEU A 74 10.87 -11.76 -4.33
C LEU A 74 10.48 -10.30 -4.62
N THR A 75 9.60 -10.08 -5.60
CA THR A 75 9.11 -8.74 -5.96
C THR A 75 8.34 -8.12 -4.80
N ALA A 76 7.42 -8.87 -4.20
CA ALA A 76 6.69 -8.42 -3.02
C ALA A 76 7.63 -8.10 -1.84
N ALA A 77 8.65 -8.92 -1.60
CA ALA A 77 9.65 -8.70 -0.56
C ALA A 77 10.47 -7.42 -0.81
N VAL A 78 10.94 -7.23 -2.06
CA VAL A 78 11.72 -6.04 -2.46
C VAL A 78 10.90 -4.77 -2.28
N ILE A 79 9.64 -4.75 -2.73
CA ILE A 79 8.74 -3.60 -2.55
C ILE A 79 8.51 -3.29 -1.06
N ASN A 80 8.48 -4.32 -0.21
CA ASN A 80 8.26 -4.17 1.23
C ASN A 80 9.53 -3.87 2.03
N LEU A 81 10.73 -3.82 1.43
CA LEU A 81 11.96 -3.47 2.16
C LEU A 81 11.85 -2.13 2.90
N ARG A 82 11.06 -1.18 2.39
CA ARG A 82 10.76 0.10 3.09
C ARG A 82 10.09 -0.09 4.44
N MET A 83 9.28 -1.14 4.62
CA MET A 83 8.63 -1.43 5.90
C MET A 83 9.65 -1.83 6.98
N LEU A 84 10.80 -2.39 6.59
CA LEU A 84 11.90 -2.66 7.51
C LEU A 84 12.49 -1.36 8.08
N MET A 85 12.62 -0.33 7.24
CA MET A 85 13.10 0.99 7.67
C MET A 85 12.11 1.65 8.63
N TYR A 86 10.81 1.62 8.32
CA TYR A 86 9.77 2.13 9.21
C TYR A 86 9.74 1.39 10.54
N SER A 87 9.82 0.05 10.49
CA SER A 87 9.86 -0.81 11.68
C SER A 87 11.04 -0.44 12.58
N ALA A 88 12.23 -0.26 12.01
CA ALA A 88 13.41 0.17 12.75
C ALA A 88 13.23 1.55 13.41
N SER A 89 12.56 2.49 12.73
CA SER A 89 12.30 3.84 13.24
C SER A 89 11.31 3.86 14.42
N ILE A 90 10.26 3.03 14.39
CA ILE A 90 9.25 3.02 15.45
C ILE A 90 9.53 2.00 16.56
N ALA A 91 10.41 1.02 16.32
CA ALA A 91 10.80 -0.01 17.28
C ALA A 91 11.14 0.51 18.69
N PRO A 92 11.82 1.68 18.87
CA PRO A 92 12.10 2.24 20.19
C PRO A 92 10.85 2.45 21.06
N HIS A 93 9.75 2.90 20.47
CA HIS A 93 8.49 3.22 21.14
C HIS A 93 7.73 1.97 21.64
N PHE A 94 8.03 0.80 21.06
CA PHE A 94 7.41 -0.47 21.41
C PHE A 94 8.33 -1.42 22.20
N ARG A 95 9.50 -0.96 22.66
CA ARG A 95 10.44 -1.79 23.44
C ARG A 95 9.85 -2.30 24.76
N ALA A 96 8.89 -1.63 25.37
CA ALA A 96 8.25 -2.16 26.58
C ALA A 96 7.08 -3.13 26.30
N ALA A 97 6.80 -3.49 25.04
CA ALA A 97 5.76 -4.46 24.69
C ALA A 97 6.29 -5.90 24.64
N ALA A 98 5.47 -6.88 25.03
CA ALA A 98 5.79 -8.30 24.92
C ALA A 98 5.99 -8.72 23.46
N GLY A 99 6.81 -9.76 23.21
CA GLY A 99 7.19 -10.18 21.85
C GLY A 99 6.01 -10.47 20.92
N ARG A 100 4.94 -11.08 21.44
CA ARG A 100 3.69 -11.34 20.67
C ARG A 100 2.99 -10.06 20.24
N MET A 101 2.93 -9.06 21.12
CA MET A 101 2.34 -7.75 20.80
C MET A 101 3.19 -7.04 19.74
N ARG A 102 4.52 -7.11 19.82
CA ARG A 102 5.39 -6.53 18.78
C ARG A 102 5.20 -7.19 17.42
N ALA A 103 5.07 -8.52 17.37
CA ALA A 103 4.79 -9.23 16.12
C ALA A 103 3.44 -8.80 15.52
N MET A 104 2.41 -8.66 16.36
CA MET A 104 1.09 -8.17 15.92
C MET A 104 1.16 -6.73 15.39
N LEU A 105 1.86 -5.83 16.09
CA LEU A 105 2.04 -4.44 15.65
C LEU A 105 2.85 -4.35 14.34
N ALA A 106 3.85 -5.22 14.18
CA ALA A 106 4.65 -5.30 12.96
C ALA A 106 3.83 -5.79 11.75
N TYR A 107 2.91 -6.73 11.94
CA TYR A 107 1.99 -7.18 10.89
C TYR A 107 1.10 -6.03 10.37
N PHE A 108 0.63 -5.17 11.25
CA PHE A 108 -0.22 -4.03 10.89
C PHE A 108 0.54 -2.83 10.31
N LEU A 109 1.87 -2.92 10.21
CA LEU A 109 2.69 -1.81 9.74
C LEU A 109 2.45 -1.54 8.26
N THR A 110 1.93 -0.36 7.99
CA THR A 110 1.70 0.19 6.64
C THR A 110 2.27 1.59 6.55
N ASP A 111 2.42 2.13 5.33
CA ASP A 111 2.89 3.51 5.12
C ASP A 111 2.02 4.51 5.89
N GLN A 112 0.71 4.31 5.83
CA GLN A 112 -0.30 5.19 6.43
C GLN A 112 -0.29 5.08 7.96
N ALA A 113 -0.19 3.85 8.49
CA ALA A 113 -0.05 3.65 9.93
C ALA A 113 1.25 4.29 10.44
N PHE A 114 2.37 4.11 9.74
CA PHE A 114 3.64 4.74 10.07
C PHE A 114 3.55 6.27 10.06
N ALA A 115 3.02 6.86 8.97
CA ALA A 115 2.94 8.31 8.80
C ALA A 115 2.13 8.99 9.91
N LEU A 116 0.94 8.47 10.24
CA LEU A 116 0.12 9.00 11.34
C LEU A 116 0.80 8.82 12.70
N THR A 117 1.46 7.68 12.90
CA THR A 117 2.08 7.34 14.18
C THR A 117 3.28 8.24 14.47
N VAL A 118 4.17 8.44 13.49
CA VAL A 118 5.33 9.33 13.67
C VAL A 118 4.89 10.77 13.87
N ALA A 119 3.89 11.25 13.15
CA ALA A 119 3.35 12.60 13.33
C ALA A 119 2.77 12.84 14.74
N ARG A 120 2.24 11.79 15.38
CA ARG A 120 1.69 11.81 16.75
C ARG A 120 2.77 11.68 17.82
N TYR A 121 3.81 10.88 17.58
CA TYR A 121 4.81 10.51 18.59
C TYR A 121 5.72 11.66 19.01
N ASP A 122 5.83 12.73 18.21
CA ASP A 122 6.54 13.95 18.61
C ASP A 122 5.87 14.73 19.76
N HIS A 123 4.61 14.41 20.10
CA HIS A 123 3.80 15.26 20.98
C HIS A 123 3.29 14.58 22.26
N ASP A 124 3.27 13.24 22.38
CA ASP A 124 2.63 12.56 23.53
C ASP A 124 3.10 11.10 23.73
N ASP A 125 3.54 10.75 24.94
CA ASP A 125 4.12 9.42 25.26
C ASP A 125 3.09 8.40 25.78
N THR A 126 1.94 8.86 26.26
CA THR A 126 0.93 7.99 26.88
C THR A 126 -0.08 7.43 25.88
N GLY A 127 -0.19 6.09 25.80
CA GLY A 127 -1.26 5.42 25.04
C GLY A 127 -1.00 5.22 23.54
N GLN A 128 0.20 5.56 23.07
CA GLN A 128 0.72 5.38 21.71
C GLN A 128 0.37 4.04 21.03
N ARG A 129 0.32 2.95 21.81
CA ARG A 129 0.00 1.61 21.30
C ARG A 129 -1.47 1.46 20.92
N TRP A 130 -2.38 2.03 21.70
CA TRP A 130 -3.82 1.96 21.44
C TRP A 130 -4.21 2.87 20.28
N TYR A 131 -3.57 4.04 20.18
CA TYR A 131 -3.67 4.90 19.00
C TYR A 131 -3.23 4.15 17.73
N TYR A 132 -2.03 3.56 17.74
CA TYR A 132 -1.52 2.78 16.61
C TYR A 132 -2.46 1.64 16.21
N LEU A 133 -3.02 0.92 17.19
CA LEU A 133 -3.99 -0.15 16.93
C LEU A 133 -5.30 0.39 16.35
N GLY A 134 -5.78 1.55 16.81
CA GLY A 134 -6.96 2.21 16.25
C GLY A 134 -6.80 2.57 14.79
N VAL A 135 -5.68 3.24 14.45
CA VAL A 135 -5.31 3.54 13.06
C VAL A 135 -5.21 2.26 12.24
N SER A 136 -4.42 1.30 12.71
CA SER A 136 -4.13 0.06 11.99
C SER A 136 -5.36 -0.79 11.71
N LEU A 137 -6.24 -0.96 12.70
CA LEU A 137 -7.45 -1.76 12.53
C LEU A 137 -8.47 -1.07 11.62
N ALA A 138 -8.57 0.26 11.65
CA ALA A 138 -9.41 1.01 10.71
C ALA A 138 -8.92 0.81 9.28
N LEU A 139 -7.61 0.98 9.04
CA LEU A 139 -6.98 0.76 7.74
C LEU A 139 -7.18 -0.68 7.26
N TRP A 140 -6.90 -1.66 8.12
CA TRP A 140 -7.05 -3.07 7.79
C TRP A 140 -8.49 -3.43 7.45
N SER A 141 -9.47 -2.98 8.25
CA SER A 141 -10.88 -3.29 8.02
C SER A 141 -11.37 -2.74 6.68
N VAL A 142 -11.03 -1.49 6.36
CA VAL A 142 -11.39 -0.89 5.07
C VAL A 142 -10.71 -1.62 3.92
N TRP A 143 -9.44 -2.02 4.08
CA TRP A 143 -8.73 -2.78 3.06
C TRP A 143 -9.36 -4.13 2.78
N GLN A 144 -9.71 -4.90 3.82
CA GLN A 144 -10.33 -6.21 3.65
C GLN A 144 -11.72 -6.09 3.01
N VAL A 145 -12.56 -5.18 3.51
CA VAL A 145 -13.90 -4.95 2.96
C VAL A 145 -13.81 -4.47 1.51
N GLY A 146 -12.92 -3.50 1.22
CA GLY A 146 -12.71 -3.00 -0.12
C GLY A 146 -12.20 -4.07 -1.08
N THR A 147 -11.27 -4.93 -0.64
CA THR A 147 -10.80 -6.05 -1.46
C THR A 147 -11.94 -7.01 -1.78
N VAL A 148 -12.73 -7.42 -0.80
CA VAL A 148 -13.85 -8.35 -1.01
C VAL A 148 -14.90 -7.74 -1.94
N VAL A 149 -15.30 -6.49 -1.71
CA VAL A 149 -16.23 -5.78 -2.58
C VAL A 149 -15.66 -5.68 -3.99
N GLY A 150 -14.37 -5.35 -4.13
CA GLY A 150 -13.68 -5.27 -5.41
C GLY A 150 -13.70 -6.60 -6.17
N VAL A 151 -13.45 -7.74 -5.50
CA VAL A 151 -13.54 -9.07 -6.12
C VAL A 151 -14.97 -9.38 -6.56
N VAL A 152 -15.96 -9.13 -5.70
CA VAL A 152 -17.36 -9.38 -6.03
C VAL A 152 -17.81 -8.54 -7.23
N VAL A 153 -17.43 -7.26 -7.27
CA VAL A 153 -17.69 -6.38 -8.40
C VAL A 153 -16.95 -6.84 -9.65
N GLY A 154 -15.65 -7.17 -9.54
CA GLY A 154 -14.85 -7.66 -10.67
C GLY A 154 -15.39 -8.93 -11.30
N THR A 155 -15.81 -9.91 -10.49
CA THR A 155 -16.38 -11.18 -10.98
C THR A 155 -17.82 -11.07 -11.51
N GLY A 156 -18.56 -10.03 -11.11
CA GLY A 156 -19.99 -9.87 -11.42
C GLY A 156 -20.30 -8.92 -12.57
N VAL A 157 -19.32 -8.17 -13.06
CA VAL A 157 -19.49 -7.17 -14.11
C VAL A 157 -19.00 -7.72 -15.45
N PRO A 158 -19.77 -7.57 -16.55
CA PRO A 158 -19.34 -8.02 -17.87
C PRO A 158 -18.05 -7.32 -18.34
N ASP A 159 -17.18 -8.06 -19.03
CA ASP A 159 -15.92 -7.56 -19.59
C ASP A 159 -16.09 -6.30 -20.45
N GLU A 160 -17.26 -6.15 -21.08
CA GLU A 160 -17.69 -5.01 -21.90
C GLU A 160 -17.63 -3.66 -21.18
N TRP A 161 -17.68 -3.66 -19.85
CA TRP A 161 -17.63 -2.43 -19.03
C TRP A 161 -16.18 -1.97 -18.77
N GLY A 162 -15.18 -2.77 -19.14
CA GLY A 162 -13.77 -2.39 -19.10
C GLY A 162 -13.23 -2.13 -17.69
N LEU A 163 -13.64 -2.94 -16.70
CA LEU A 163 -13.15 -2.82 -15.32
C LEU A 163 -11.63 -2.96 -15.19
N GLU A 164 -10.99 -3.67 -16.11
CA GLU A 164 -9.53 -3.73 -16.21
C GLU A 164 -8.89 -2.33 -16.30
N PHE A 165 -9.59 -1.37 -16.93
CA PHE A 165 -9.13 0.02 -17.03
C PHE A 165 -9.35 0.85 -15.76
N ALA A 166 -10.16 0.36 -14.81
CA ALA A 166 -10.39 1.04 -13.54
C ALA A 166 -9.12 1.07 -12.67
N VAL A 167 -8.32 0.00 -12.71
CA VAL A 167 -7.04 -0.09 -11.98
C VAL A 167 -6.10 1.07 -12.33
N PRO A 168 -5.67 1.28 -13.59
CA PRO A 168 -4.80 2.39 -13.95
C PRO A 168 -5.46 3.75 -13.74
N LEU A 169 -6.78 3.89 -13.94
CA LEU A 169 -7.50 5.16 -13.69
C LEU A 169 -7.44 5.59 -12.23
N VAL A 170 -7.63 4.68 -11.28
CA VAL A 170 -7.52 4.99 -9.84
C VAL A 170 -6.10 5.39 -9.50
N PHE A 171 -5.08 4.69 -10.01
CA PHE A 171 -3.69 5.10 -9.81
C PHE A 171 -3.40 6.50 -10.38
N LEU A 172 -3.91 6.82 -11.58
CA LEU A 172 -3.79 8.16 -12.14
C LEU A 172 -4.50 9.21 -11.29
N ALA A 173 -5.72 8.91 -10.81
CA ALA A 173 -6.49 9.80 -9.95
C ALA A 173 -5.79 10.06 -8.60
N LEU A 174 -5.02 9.10 -8.08
CA LEU A 174 -4.20 9.27 -6.88
C LEU A 174 -2.86 9.97 -7.16
N LEU A 175 -2.24 9.68 -8.31
CA LEU A 175 -0.94 10.21 -8.70
C LEU A 175 -1.01 11.69 -9.09
N VAL A 176 -1.97 12.08 -9.91
CA VAL A 176 -2.06 13.45 -10.46
C VAL A 176 -2.09 14.52 -9.36
N PRO A 177 -2.91 14.40 -8.29
CA PRO A 177 -2.89 15.35 -7.18
C PRO A 177 -1.60 15.32 -6.35
N ALA A 178 -0.80 14.25 -6.42
CA ALA A 178 0.48 14.14 -5.72
C ALA A 178 1.64 14.84 -6.47
N LEU A 179 1.51 15.05 -7.78
CA LEU A 179 2.50 15.73 -8.63
C LEU A 179 2.43 17.26 -8.49
N LYS A 180 2.69 17.79 -7.30
CA LYS A 180 2.55 19.23 -6.98
C LYS A 180 3.79 20.07 -7.30
N SER A 181 4.95 19.47 -7.53
CA SER A 181 6.22 20.19 -7.68
C SER A 181 6.89 19.86 -9.01
N ARG A 182 7.82 20.71 -9.45
CA ARG A 182 8.57 20.47 -10.69
C ARG A 182 9.41 19.20 -10.61
N GLU A 183 9.92 18.92 -9.41
CA GLU A 183 10.74 17.76 -9.09
C GLU A 183 9.90 16.47 -9.14
N SER A 184 8.72 16.47 -8.49
CA SER A 184 7.82 15.31 -8.55
C SER A 184 7.26 15.08 -9.95
N LEU A 185 6.96 16.14 -10.70
CA LEU A 185 6.57 16.04 -12.10
C LEU A 185 7.69 15.46 -12.98
N ALA A 186 8.92 15.94 -12.82
CA ALA A 186 10.07 15.42 -13.57
C ALA A 186 10.33 13.94 -13.26
N ALA A 187 10.28 13.56 -11.98
CA ALA A 187 10.38 12.17 -11.54
C ALA A 187 9.26 11.30 -12.14
N GLY A 188 8.01 11.78 -12.08
CA GLY A 188 6.85 11.08 -12.61
C GLY A 188 6.89 10.88 -14.12
N VAL A 189 7.28 11.91 -14.88
CA VAL A 189 7.43 11.82 -16.35
C VAL A 189 8.56 10.86 -16.71
N ALA A 190 9.72 10.96 -16.05
CA ALA A 190 10.84 10.06 -16.31
C ALA A 190 10.49 8.59 -16.00
N ALA A 191 9.87 8.34 -14.85
CA ALA A 191 9.37 7.02 -14.49
C ALA A 191 8.34 6.50 -15.51
N GLY A 192 7.38 7.34 -15.91
CA GLY A 192 6.37 6.98 -16.91
C GLY A 192 6.96 6.61 -18.26
N VAL A 193 7.94 7.38 -18.76
CA VAL A 193 8.63 7.10 -20.02
C VAL A 193 9.38 5.77 -19.94
N VAL A 194 10.10 5.51 -18.85
CA VAL A 194 10.84 4.25 -18.66
C VAL A 194 9.88 3.07 -18.51
N ALA A 195 8.75 3.25 -17.81
CA ALA A 195 7.74 2.20 -17.67
C ALA A 195 7.15 1.80 -19.03
N VAL A 196 6.81 2.78 -19.87
CA VAL A 196 6.28 2.53 -21.22
C VAL A 196 7.34 1.91 -22.13
N ALA A 197 8.57 2.41 -22.11
CA ALA A 197 9.66 1.85 -22.91
C ALA A 197 10.05 0.43 -22.46
N GLY A 198 9.92 0.16 -21.15
CA GLY A 198 10.22 -1.12 -20.52
C GLY A 198 9.04 -2.09 -20.44
N ALA A 199 7.88 -1.76 -21.00
CA ALA A 199 6.66 -2.58 -20.87
C ALA A 199 6.82 -4.00 -21.42
N GLY A 200 7.72 -4.21 -22.39
CA GLY A 200 8.03 -5.53 -22.95
C GLY A 200 9.04 -6.36 -22.14
N LEU A 201 9.59 -5.82 -21.06
CA LEU A 201 10.56 -6.56 -20.24
C LEU A 201 9.85 -7.60 -19.35
N PRO A 202 10.41 -8.81 -19.21
CA PRO A 202 9.81 -9.83 -18.37
C PRO A 202 9.81 -9.43 -16.90
N PHE A 203 8.92 -10.02 -16.11
CA PHE A 203 8.88 -9.92 -14.64
C PHE A 203 8.73 -8.49 -14.09
N ASN A 204 8.04 -7.59 -14.81
CA ASN A 204 7.88 -6.19 -14.41
C ASN A 204 9.21 -5.44 -14.20
N LEU A 205 10.30 -5.87 -14.85
CA LEU A 205 11.58 -5.17 -14.80
C LEU A 205 11.45 -3.72 -15.31
N GLY A 206 10.58 -3.47 -16.28
CA GLY A 206 10.25 -2.11 -16.72
C GLY A 206 9.73 -1.23 -15.58
N LEU A 207 8.89 -1.77 -14.71
CA LEU A 207 8.33 -1.07 -13.54
C LEU A 207 9.40 -0.81 -12.47
N ILE A 208 10.29 -1.77 -12.24
CA ILE A 208 11.42 -1.62 -11.31
C ILE A 208 12.39 -0.54 -11.82
N LEU A 209 12.76 -0.59 -13.10
CA LEU A 209 13.62 0.41 -13.73
C LEU A 209 12.97 1.80 -13.68
N ALA A 210 11.66 1.89 -13.96
CA ALA A 210 10.91 3.13 -13.85
C ALA A 210 10.95 3.72 -12.44
N ALA A 211 10.79 2.90 -11.41
CA ALA A 211 10.89 3.32 -10.03
C ALA A 211 12.30 3.85 -9.69
N VAL A 212 13.35 3.12 -10.08
CA VAL A 212 14.75 3.53 -9.85
C VAL A 212 15.07 4.85 -10.55
N VAL A 213 14.69 4.99 -11.82
CA VAL A 213 14.92 6.22 -12.59
C VAL A 213 14.12 7.38 -12.02
N GLY A 214 12.85 7.16 -11.65
CA GLY A 214 12.01 8.18 -11.02
C GLY A 214 12.63 8.73 -9.73
N VAL A 215 13.10 7.84 -8.85
CA VAL A 215 13.81 8.23 -7.62
C VAL A 215 15.08 9.01 -7.92
N ALA A 216 15.91 8.51 -8.85
CA ALA A 216 17.17 9.17 -9.21
C ALA A 216 16.95 10.58 -9.77
N VAL A 217 15.96 10.75 -10.65
CA VAL A 217 15.59 12.07 -11.23
C VAL A 217 15.01 12.99 -10.16
N GLY A 218 14.14 12.48 -9.28
CA GLY A 218 13.61 13.24 -8.15
C GLY A 218 14.71 13.77 -7.25
N MET A 219 15.64 12.91 -6.82
CA MET A 219 16.78 13.30 -5.99
C MET A 219 17.69 14.32 -6.68
N PHE A 220 17.98 14.12 -7.97
CA PHE A 220 18.88 15.02 -8.70
C PHE A 220 18.28 16.40 -8.95
N THR A 221 16.96 16.47 -9.15
CA THR A 221 16.25 17.74 -9.34
C THR A 221 16.05 18.49 -8.03
N GLU A 222 15.85 17.77 -6.92
CA GLU A 222 15.79 18.35 -5.58
C GLU A 222 17.15 18.89 -5.12
N ALA A 223 18.25 18.16 -5.38
CA ALA A 223 19.62 18.56 -5.04
C ALA A 223 20.15 19.79 -5.82
N ARG A 224 19.41 20.27 -6.83
CA ARG A 224 19.75 21.46 -7.63
C ARG A 224 19.01 22.73 -7.16
N ARG A 225 18.19 22.64 -6.11
CA ARG A 225 17.66 23.81 -5.38
C ARG A 225 18.64 24.27 -4.30
#